data_AF-A0A8T3DV01-F1
#
_entry.id   AF-A0A8T3DV01-F1
#
_cell.length_a   1.000
_cell.length_b   1.000
_cell.length_c   1.000
_cell.angle_alpha   90.00
_cell.angle_beta   90.00
_cell.angle_gamma   90.00
#
_symmetry.space_group_name_H-M   'P 1'
#
loop_
_entity.id
_entity.type
_entity.pdbx_description
1 polymer ?
#
loop_
_entity_poly.entity_id
_entity_poly.type
_entity_poly.pdbx_seq_one_letter_code
_entity_poly.pdbx_strand_id
1 'polypeptide(L)'
;MSTRFLFALCLALTWVAVPVQGLCRPGVPDGYKVRLSIKTALGDQAYEWNESEMFLFRATLAFAMRRHFNVETFNVSSIIVCDETPRVSFWFVVTNPANTAELIPGQQVEEAVRKSRNRINSAFLLTDHTLQFLGIPPTLAAPVQPATQPWLIVFGVVIGVVTAGILAILISTFVQKSRKEKGIVEEEKLENVYENGFARDGPEGKAGTLNGGYTEDERHTQL
;
A
#
# COMPACT_ATOMS: atom_id res chain seq x y z
N MET A 1 -20.12 91.77 -3.32
CA MET A 1 -20.57 90.99 -4.49
C MET A 1 -19.38 90.90 -5.44
N SER A 2 -18.69 89.80 -5.70
CA SER A 2 -18.87 88.39 -5.36
C SER A 2 -17.48 87.73 -5.50
N THR A 3 -16.98 87.11 -4.44
CA THR A 3 -15.73 86.32 -4.41
C THR A 3 -16.07 84.90 -4.87
N ARG A 4 -15.80 84.58 -6.13
CA ARG A 4 -15.88 83.20 -6.66
C ARG A 4 -14.91 83.09 -7.81
N PHE A 5 -13.89 82.25 -7.68
CA PHE A 5 -13.20 81.51 -8.75
C PHE A 5 -11.80 81.14 -8.25
N LEU A 6 -11.70 80.02 -7.52
CA LEU A 6 -10.46 79.25 -7.32
C LEU A 6 -10.84 77.98 -6.55
N PHE A 7 -11.58 77.08 -7.21
CA PHE A 7 -11.85 75.74 -6.69
C PHE A 7 -12.05 74.80 -7.88
N ALA A 8 -10.95 74.48 -8.58
CA ALA A 8 -10.96 73.48 -9.63
C ALA A 8 -9.55 73.01 -9.97
N LEU A 9 -8.88 72.28 -9.08
CA LEU A 9 -7.86 71.30 -9.47
C LEU A 9 -7.56 70.35 -8.30
N CYS A 10 -8.42 69.36 -8.11
CA CYS A 10 -8.08 68.13 -7.41
C CYS A 10 -8.41 66.98 -8.36
N LEU A 11 -7.48 66.73 -9.29
CA LEU A 11 -7.47 65.52 -10.09
C LEU A 11 -7.19 64.36 -9.14
N ALA A 12 -8.25 63.63 -8.81
CA ALA A 12 -8.21 62.44 -8.01
C ALA A 12 -7.35 61.38 -8.73
N LEU A 13 -6.14 61.16 -8.21
CA LEU A 13 -5.37 59.94 -8.45
C LEU A 13 -6.10 58.79 -7.73
N THR A 14 -7.24 58.37 -8.28
CA THR A 14 -7.85 57.10 -7.91
C THR A 14 -7.00 56.02 -8.53
N TRP A 15 -6.18 55.39 -7.70
CA TRP A 15 -5.58 54.10 -8.01
C TRP A 15 -6.76 53.13 -8.21
N VAL A 16 -7.12 52.90 -9.47
CA VAL A 16 -8.01 51.80 -9.80
C VAL A 16 -7.22 50.54 -9.50
N ALA A 17 -7.44 49.97 -8.32
CA ALA A 17 -7.01 48.62 -8.01
C ALA A 17 -7.67 47.70 -9.04
N VAL A 18 -6.91 47.24 -10.03
CA VAL A 18 -7.38 46.24 -10.99
C VAL A 18 -7.68 44.99 -10.18
N PRO A 19 -8.95 44.56 -10.07
CA PRO A 19 -9.26 43.38 -9.29
C PRO A 19 -8.61 42.17 -9.96
N VAL A 20 -7.90 41.37 -9.16
CA VAL A 20 -7.30 40.06 -9.51
C VAL A 20 -8.36 39.05 -10.03
N GLN A 21 -9.64 39.43 -10.01
CA GLN A 21 -10.80 38.68 -10.49
C GLN A 21 -10.85 38.46 -12.01
N GLY A 22 -9.90 39.01 -12.78
CA GLY A 22 -9.81 38.79 -14.23
C GLY A 22 -9.00 37.56 -14.66
N LEU A 23 -8.12 37.03 -13.80
CA LEU A 23 -7.08 36.06 -14.20
C LEU A 23 -7.58 34.61 -14.24
N CYS A 24 -8.52 34.23 -13.37
CA CYS A 24 -9.05 32.87 -13.29
C CYS A 24 -10.49 32.85 -13.80
N ARG A 25 -10.71 32.19 -14.94
CA ARG A 25 -12.04 31.91 -15.51
C ARG A 25 -12.11 30.46 -16.00
N PRO A 26 -13.30 29.86 -16.08
CA PRO A 26 -13.46 28.54 -16.67
C PRO A 26 -12.93 28.52 -18.11
N GLY A 27 -12.05 27.57 -18.42
CA GLY A 27 -11.54 27.38 -19.79
C GLY A 27 -10.46 28.36 -20.24
N VAL A 28 -9.78 29.06 -19.33
CA VAL A 28 -8.58 29.84 -19.68
C VAL A 28 -7.43 28.89 -20.12
N PRO A 29 -6.60 29.29 -21.11
CA PRO A 29 -5.60 28.40 -21.71
C PRO A 29 -4.53 27.89 -20.72
N ASP A 30 -4.17 28.68 -19.70
CA ASP A 30 -3.20 28.31 -18.66
C ASP A 30 -3.88 27.86 -17.35
N GLY A 31 -5.18 27.56 -17.41
CA GLY A 31 -5.96 27.11 -16.26
C GLY A 31 -6.34 25.65 -16.37
N TYR A 32 -6.30 24.97 -15.23
CA TYR A 32 -6.62 23.55 -15.14
C TYR A 32 -7.83 23.34 -14.26
N LYS A 33 -8.73 22.46 -14.72
CA LYS A 33 -9.89 22.04 -13.94
C LYS A 33 -9.54 20.81 -13.11
N VAL A 34 -9.84 20.88 -11.82
CA VAL A 34 -9.63 19.78 -10.87
C VAL A 34 -10.98 19.17 -10.52
N ARG A 35 -11.00 17.83 -10.43
CA ARG A 35 -12.17 17.06 -9.98
C ARG A 35 -11.74 16.14 -8.85
N LEU A 36 -12.41 16.28 -7.71
CA LEU A 36 -12.21 15.43 -6.55
C LEU A 36 -13.40 14.48 -6.37
N SER A 37 -13.09 13.21 -6.12
CA SER A 37 -14.06 12.15 -5.83
C SER A 37 -13.76 11.53 -4.46
N ILE A 38 -13.85 12.35 -3.41
CA ILE A 38 -13.47 12.00 -2.04
C ILE A 38 -14.29 10.82 -1.52
N LYS A 39 -15.63 10.89 -1.65
CA LYS A 39 -16.54 9.81 -1.23
C LYS A 39 -16.31 8.50 -1.98
N THR A 40 -15.89 8.57 -3.24
CA THR A 40 -15.53 7.37 -4.02
C THR A 40 -14.22 6.75 -3.54
N ALA A 41 -13.27 7.56 -3.08
CA ALA A 41 -11.98 7.08 -2.59
C ALA A 41 -12.05 6.50 -1.18
N LEU A 42 -12.78 7.15 -0.29
CA LEU A 42 -12.71 6.93 1.17
C LEU A 42 -13.99 6.34 1.77
N GLY A 43 -15.08 6.26 0.99
CA GLY A 43 -16.35 5.73 1.46
C GLY A 43 -16.88 6.48 2.67
N ASP A 44 -17.05 5.77 3.78
CA ASP A 44 -17.57 6.31 5.04
C ASP A 44 -16.53 7.10 5.85
N GLN A 45 -15.25 7.01 5.49
CA GLN A 45 -14.16 7.79 6.10
C GLN A 45 -13.85 9.08 5.30
N ALA A 46 -14.77 9.50 4.43
CA ALA A 46 -14.59 10.69 3.61
C ALA A 46 -14.60 11.96 4.48
N TYR A 47 -13.53 12.75 4.38
CA TYR A 47 -13.47 14.06 5.01
C TYR A 47 -14.29 15.10 4.22
N GLU A 48 -14.70 16.17 4.91
CA GLU A 48 -15.41 17.28 4.29
C GLU A 48 -14.44 18.24 3.60
N TRP A 49 -14.80 18.65 2.38
CA TRP A 49 -14.03 19.66 1.66
C TRP A 49 -14.37 21.06 2.20
N ASN A 50 -13.45 21.64 2.97
CA ASN A 50 -13.61 22.94 3.61
C ASN A 50 -12.45 23.90 3.25
N GLU A 51 -12.44 25.09 3.85
CA GLU A 51 -11.40 26.09 3.61
C GLU A 51 -9.99 25.62 4.00
N SER A 52 -9.88 24.73 5.00
CA SER A 52 -8.59 24.17 5.44
C SER A 52 -8.04 23.18 4.39
N GLU A 53 -8.90 22.34 3.82
CA GLU A 53 -8.54 21.45 2.71
C GLU A 53 -8.19 22.24 1.45
N MET A 54 -8.93 23.32 1.16
CA MET A 54 -8.60 24.23 0.08
C MET A 54 -7.24 24.92 0.29
N PHE A 55 -6.93 25.34 1.52
CA PHE A 55 -5.63 25.90 1.86
C PHE A 55 -4.51 24.86 1.69
N LEU A 56 -4.71 23.63 2.17
CA LEU A 56 -3.79 22.51 1.98
C LEU A 56 -3.55 22.22 0.49
N PHE A 57 -4.61 22.29 -0.32
CA PHE A 57 -4.51 22.10 -1.76
C PHE A 57 -3.65 23.18 -2.43
N ARG A 58 -3.89 24.45 -2.11
CA ARG A 58 -3.05 25.54 -2.61
C ARG A 58 -1.61 25.42 -2.11
N ALA A 59 -1.39 24.98 -0.87
CA ALA A 59 -0.05 24.76 -0.32
C ALA A 59 0.69 23.61 -1.00
N THR A 60 0.01 22.49 -1.28
CA THR A 60 0.60 21.34 -1.99
C THR A 60 0.93 21.68 -3.45
N LEU A 61 0.10 22.49 -4.11
CA LEU A 61 0.42 23.05 -5.42
C LEU A 61 1.60 24.03 -5.36
N ALA A 62 1.63 24.96 -4.41
CA ALA A 62 2.76 25.86 -4.20
C ALA A 62 4.06 25.07 -4.02
N PHE A 63 4.00 24.03 -3.18
CA PHE A 63 5.09 23.09 -2.98
C PHE A 63 5.54 22.43 -4.31
N ALA A 64 4.60 21.97 -5.14
CA ALA A 64 4.92 21.35 -6.43
C ALA A 64 5.63 22.33 -7.37
N MET A 65 5.18 23.59 -7.41
CA MET A 65 5.82 24.65 -8.18
C MET A 65 7.22 24.97 -7.66
N ARG A 66 7.40 25.06 -6.34
CA ARG A 66 8.74 25.25 -5.72
C ARG A 66 9.69 24.15 -6.12
N ARG A 67 9.24 22.89 -6.08
CA ARG A 67 10.05 21.72 -6.44
C ARG A 67 10.42 21.72 -7.93
N HIS A 68 9.52 22.15 -8.80
CA HIS A 68 9.77 22.16 -10.24
C HIS A 68 10.76 23.24 -10.65
N PHE A 69 10.60 24.45 -10.13
CA PHE A 69 11.48 25.58 -10.43
C PHE A 69 12.75 25.63 -9.56
N ASN A 70 12.80 24.85 -8.47
CA ASN A 70 13.82 24.94 -7.42
C ASN A 70 13.93 26.36 -6.82
N VAL A 71 12.78 27.03 -6.64
CA VAL A 71 12.68 28.39 -6.08
C VAL A 71 11.68 28.40 -4.94
N GLU A 72 12.00 29.02 -3.80
CA GLU A 72 11.17 29.02 -2.59
C GLU A 72 10.07 30.10 -2.56
N THR A 73 10.00 30.96 -3.56
CA THR A 73 9.13 32.16 -3.55
C THR A 73 7.65 31.88 -3.79
N PHE A 74 7.29 30.73 -4.38
CA PHE A 74 5.89 30.37 -4.61
C PHE A 74 5.14 30.19 -3.29
N ASN A 75 3.99 30.81 -3.10
CA ASN A 75 3.19 30.68 -1.88
C ASN A 75 1.73 30.35 -2.23
N VAL A 76 0.90 30.12 -1.22
CA VAL A 76 -0.55 29.87 -1.34
C VAL A 76 -1.24 31.00 -2.13
N SER A 77 -0.79 32.24 -2.01
CA SER A 77 -1.29 33.40 -2.75
C SER A 77 -0.98 33.37 -4.24
N SER A 78 0.03 32.60 -4.67
CA SER A 78 0.38 32.40 -6.08
C SER A 78 -0.60 31.46 -6.80
N ILE A 79 -1.46 30.75 -6.05
CA ILE A 79 -2.46 29.84 -6.60
C ILE A 79 -3.82 30.50 -6.48
N ILE A 80 -4.39 30.86 -7.62
CA ILE A 80 -5.73 31.44 -7.69
C ILE A 80 -6.70 30.33 -8.06
N VAL A 81 -7.74 30.16 -7.26
CA VAL A 81 -8.81 29.17 -7.47
C VAL A 81 -10.11 29.91 -7.80
N CYS A 82 -10.88 29.40 -8.75
CA CYS A 82 -12.16 29.96 -9.17
C CYS A 82 -13.18 28.86 -9.53
N ASP A 83 -14.46 29.25 -9.61
CA ASP A 83 -15.57 28.39 -10.04
C ASP A 83 -15.67 27.09 -9.20
N GLU A 84 -15.70 27.25 -7.88
CA GLU A 84 -15.88 26.14 -6.95
C GLU A 84 -17.34 25.65 -6.95
N THR A 85 -17.49 24.33 -7.06
CA THR A 85 -18.79 23.67 -7.16
C THR A 85 -19.03 22.74 -5.97
N PRO A 86 -20.30 22.47 -5.60
CA PRO A 86 -20.63 21.58 -4.47
C PRO A 86 -20.10 20.15 -4.60
N ARG A 87 -19.90 19.66 -5.84
CA ARG A 87 -19.31 18.34 -6.10
C ARG A 87 -17.78 18.36 -6.01
N VAL A 88 -17.20 19.41 -5.42
CA VAL A 88 -15.76 19.61 -5.28
C VAL A 88 -15.04 19.54 -6.63
N SER A 89 -15.41 20.47 -7.50
CA SER A 89 -14.65 20.79 -8.70
C SER A 89 -14.43 22.28 -8.80
N PHE A 90 -13.24 22.67 -9.23
CA PHE A 90 -12.84 24.06 -9.35
C PHE A 90 -11.74 24.20 -10.40
N TRP A 91 -11.52 25.41 -10.86
CA TRP A 91 -10.41 25.77 -11.73
C TRP A 91 -9.31 26.42 -10.91
N PHE A 92 -8.06 26.19 -11.30
CA PHE A 92 -6.94 26.93 -10.74
C PHE A 92 -6.01 27.43 -11.83
N VAL A 93 -5.36 28.55 -11.54
CA VAL A 93 -4.26 29.13 -12.31
C VAL A 93 -3.12 29.45 -11.36
N VAL A 94 -1.89 29.48 -11.89
CA VAL A 94 -0.70 29.82 -11.10
C VAL A 94 -0.12 31.13 -11.61
N THR A 95 0.15 32.07 -10.71
CA THR A 95 0.79 33.34 -11.00
C THR A 95 2.26 33.33 -10.63
N ASN A 96 3.01 34.24 -11.25
CA ASN A 96 4.40 34.48 -10.90
C ASN A 96 4.50 35.11 -9.49
N PRO A 97 5.32 34.58 -8.57
CA PRO A 97 5.46 35.14 -7.22
C PRO A 97 6.05 36.56 -7.21
N ALA A 98 6.82 36.94 -8.24
CA ALA A 98 7.34 38.31 -8.38
C ALA A 98 6.32 39.26 -9.01
N ASN A 99 5.38 38.73 -9.81
CA ASN A 99 4.37 39.51 -10.52
C ASN A 99 3.03 38.77 -10.57
N THR A 100 2.10 39.16 -9.70
CA THR A 100 0.79 38.52 -9.57
C THR A 100 -0.13 38.73 -10.77
N ALA A 101 0.21 39.65 -11.69
CA ALA A 101 -0.53 39.86 -12.93
C ALA A 101 -0.10 38.91 -14.06
N GLU A 102 1.05 38.22 -13.91
CA GLU A 102 1.59 37.30 -14.90
C GLU A 102 1.26 35.86 -14.54
N LEU A 103 0.71 35.11 -15.49
CA LEU A 103 0.44 33.69 -15.35
C LEU A 103 1.66 32.87 -15.75
N ILE A 104 1.91 31.79 -15.00
CA ILE A 104 2.90 30.79 -15.38
C ILE A 104 2.34 29.96 -16.55
N PRO A 105 3.13 29.71 -17.61
CA PRO A 105 2.68 28.90 -18.73
C PRO A 105 2.15 27.54 -18.30
N GLY A 106 1.02 27.12 -18.88
CA GLY A 106 0.34 25.87 -18.52
C GLY A 106 1.25 24.64 -18.60
N GLN A 107 2.17 24.58 -19.55
CA GLN A 107 3.13 23.46 -19.68
C GLN A 107 4.02 23.28 -18.44
N GLN A 108 4.48 24.38 -17.85
CA GLN A 108 5.32 24.34 -16.65
C GLN A 108 4.51 23.87 -15.43
N VAL A 109 3.25 24.31 -15.34
CA VAL A 109 2.31 23.86 -14.30
C VAL A 109 2.01 22.36 -14.46
N GLU A 110 1.77 21.91 -15.69
CA GLU A 110 1.53 20.51 -16.01
C GLU A 110 2.71 19.64 -15.58
N GLU A 111 3.93 20.02 -15.95
CA GLU A 111 5.14 19.28 -15.57
C GLU A 111 5.35 19.27 -14.05
N ALA A 112 5.12 20.40 -13.38
CA ALA A 112 5.26 20.50 -11.93
C ALA A 112 4.28 19.58 -11.18
N VAL A 113 3.01 19.60 -11.60
CA VAL A 113 1.95 18.74 -11.06
C VAL A 113 2.27 17.27 -11.37
N ARG A 114 2.70 16.94 -12.59
CA ARG A 114 3.05 15.58 -12.98
C ARG A 114 4.21 15.02 -12.16
N LYS A 115 5.28 15.79 -11.93
CA LYS A 115 6.42 15.39 -11.09
C LYS A 115 6.05 15.19 -9.62
N SER A 116 5.09 15.97 -9.11
CA SER A 116 4.68 15.93 -7.71
C SER A 116 3.39 15.14 -7.47
N ARG A 117 2.82 14.52 -8.50
CA ARG A 117 1.48 13.90 -8.48
C ARG A 117 1.31 12.88 -7.36
N ASN A 118 2.28 11.98 -7.20
CA ASN A 118 2.25 10.98 -6.13
C ASN A 118 2.13 11.63 -4.74
N ARG A 119 2.90 12.70 -4.47
CA ARG A 119 2.86 13.38 -3.18
C ARG A 119 1.59 14.20 -2.97
N ILE A 120 1.06 14.82 -4.03
CA ILE A 120 -0.22 15.52 -3.98
C ILE A 120 -1.33 14.51 -3.63
N ASN A 121 -1.40 13.40 -4.36
CA ASN A 121 -2.35 12.32 -4.13
C ASN A 121 -2.25 11.76 -2.70
N SER A 122 -1.04 11.48 -2.23
CA SER A 122 -0.81 10.99 -0.86
C SER A 122 -1.25 11.98 0.21
N ALA A 123 -1.09 13.30 -0.01
CA ALA A 123 -1.50 14.32 0.97
C ALA A 123 -3.01 14.34 1.21
N PHE A 124 -3.81 13.95 0.21
CA PHE A 124 -5.28 13.90 0.29
C PHE A 124 -5.84 12.48 0.45
N LEU A 125 -4.97 11.46 0.55
CA LEU A 125 -5.38 10.05 0.52
C LEU A 125 -6.21 9.70 -0.73
N LEU A 126 -5.93 10.40 -1.84
CA LEU A 126 -6.59 10.19 -3.12
C LEU A 126 -5.64 9.47 -4.10
N THR A 127 -6.20 9.00 -5.21
CA THR A 127 -5.48 8.33 -6.29
C THR A 127 -5.61 9.12 -7.58
N ASP A 128 -4.85 8.77 -8.62
CA ASP A 128 -4.93 9.44 -9.92
C ASP A 128 -6.32 9.40 -10.57
N HIS A 129 -7.16 8.44 -10.17
CA HIS A 129 -8.55 8.33 -10.62
C HIS A 129 -9.52 9.18 -9.80
N THR A 130 -9.24 9.41 -8.51
CA THR A 130 -10.13 10.17 -7.61
C THR A 130 -9.74 11.64 -7.47
N LEU A 131 -8.48 11.99 -7.74
CA LEU A 131 -7.99 13.35 -7.90
C LEU A 131 -7.53 13.57 -9.35
N GLN A 132 -8.43 14.11 -10.17
CA GLN A 132 -8.20 14.29 -11.60
C GLN A 132 -7.88 15.75 -11.90
N PHE A 133 -6.78 15.95 -12.63
CA PHE A 133 -6.42 17.22 -13.25
C PHE A 133 -6.75 17.10 -14.74
N LEU A 134 -7.81 17.77 -15.19
CA LEU A 134 -8.22 17.70 -16.60
C LEU A 134 -7.16 18.35 -17.48
N GLY A 135 -6.69 17.61 -18.50
CA GLY A 135 -5.62 18.05 -19.38
C GLY A 135 -4.23 17.56 -18.96
N ILE A 136 -4.06 17.06 -17.73
CA ILE A 136 -2.79 16.51 -17.25
C ILE A 136 -2.93 14.98 -17.12
N PRO A 137 -2.27 14.18 -17.97
CA PRO A 137 -2.39 12.74 -17.91
C PRO A 137 -1.97 12.20 -16.53
N PRO A 138 -2.61 11.11 -16.06
CA PRO A 138 -2.24 10.49 -14.79
C PRO A 138 -0.79 10.02 -14.85
N THR A 139 -0.13 9.96 -13.69
CA THR A 139 1.19 9.36 -13.66
C THR A 139 1.03 7.87 -13.90
N LEU A 140 1.70 7.35 -14.93
CA LEU A 140 1.90 5.92 -15.10
C LEU A 140 2.81 5.45 -13.96
N ALA A 141 2.27 5.40 -12.73
CA ALA A 141 2.96 4.81 -11.61
C ALA A 141 3.20 3.35 -12.00
N ALA A 142 4.47 2.98 -12.17
CA ALA A 142 4.83 1.59 -12.37
C ALA A 142 4.24 0.81 -11.18
N PRO A 143 3.48 -0.28 -11.42
CA PRO A 143 3.00 -1.13 -10.36
C PRO A 143 4.16 -1.43 -9.41
N VAL A 144 3.98 -1.19 -8.11
CA VAL A 144 5.01 -1.48 -7.11
C VAL A 144 5.27 -2.98 -7.20
N GLN A 145 6.33 -3.36 -7.90
CA GLN A 145 6.68 -4.76 -8.01
C GLN A 145 7.17 -5.18 -6.63
N PRO A 146 6.56 -6.18 -5.99
CA PRO A 146 7.05 -6.67 -4.73
C PRO A 146 8.49 -7.14 -4.94
N ALA A 147 9.39 -6.74 -4.03
CA ALA A 147 10.83 -7.05 -4.14
C ALA A 147 11.12 -8.57 -4.17
N THR A 148 10.15 -9.39 -3.78
CA THR A 148 10.17 -10.85 -3.92
C THR A 148 8.86 -11.33 -4.53
N GLN A 149 8.94 -12.35 -5.38
CA GLN A 149 7.77 -12.92 -6.02
C GLN A 149 6.96 -13.74 -4.99
N PRO A 150 5.63 -13.60 -4.89
CA PRO A 150 4.81 -14.27 -3.88
C PRO A 150 4.98 -15.80 -3.84
N TRP A 151 5.27 -16.43 -4.99
CA TRP A 151 5.48 -17.89 -5.07
C TRP A 151 6.74 -18.35 -4.32
N LEU A 152 7.78 -17.52 -4.19
CA LEU A 152 9.00 -17.86 -3.44
C LEU A 152 8.72 -17.99 -1.94
N ILE A 153 7.81 -17.16 -1.41
CA ILE A 153 7.38 -17.21 -0.01
C ILE A 153 6.62 -18.53 0.24
N VAL A 154 5.68 -18.87 -0.64
CA VAL A 154 4.92 -20.12 -0.54
C VAL A 154 5.84 -21.34 -0.65
N PHE A 155 6.78 -21.32 -1.60
CA PHE A 155 7.77 -22.39 -1.78
C PHE A 155 8.63 -22.58 -0.52
N GLY A 156 9.13 -21.48 0.07
CA GLY A 156 9.94 -21.54 1.29
C GLY A 156 9.19 -22.15 2.47
N VAL A 157 7.91 -21.80 2.67
CA VAL A 157 7.07 -22.38 3.73
C VAL A 157 6.85 -23.87 3.50
N VAL A 158 6.54 -24.29 2.27
CA VAL A 158 6.29 -25.71 1.94
C VAL A 158 7.53 -26.55 2.19
N ILE A 159 8.71 -26.12 1.70
CA ILE A 159 9.97 -26.85 1.93
C ILE A 159 10.32 -26.86 3.42
N GLY A 160 10.07 -25.77 4.15
CA GLY A 160 10.27 -25.70 5.60
C GLY A 160 9.44 -26.74 6.37
N VAL A 161 8.15 -26.86 6.05
CA VAL A 161 7.27 -27.86 6.69
C VAL A 161 7.67 -29.28 6.32
N VAL A 162 8.01 -29.54 5.05
CA VAL A 162 8.44 -30.88 4.58
C VAL A 162 9.73 -31.31 5.26
N THR A 163 10.74 -30.43 5.30
CA THR A 163 12.04 -30.73 5.93
C THR A 163 11.91 -30.94 7.45
N ALA A 164 11.11 -30.11 8.14
CA ALA A 164 10.83 -30.30 9.56
C ALA A 164 10.10 -31.64 9.83
N GLY A 165 9.13 -31.99 8.98
CA GLY A 165 8.41 -33.26 9.05
C GLY A 165 9.35 -34.46 8.89
N ILE A 166 10.23 -34.45 7.87
CA ILE A 166 11.21 -35.50 7.65
C ILE A 166 12.15 -35.62 8.85
N LEU A 167 12.68 -34.50 9.36
CA LEU A 167 13.59 -34.51 10.51
C LEU A 167 12.92 -35.06 11.77
N ALA A 168 11.66 -34.67 12.03
CA ALA A 168 10.88 -35.19 13.16
C ALA A 168 10.64 -36.71 13.06
N ILE A 169 10.39 -37.22 11.86
CA ILE A 169 10.23 -38.67 11.61
C ILE A 169 11.53 -39.41 11.87
N LEU A 170 12.67 -38.90 11.39
CA LEU A 170 13.98 -39.54 11.60
C LEU A 170 14.37 -39.59 13.09
N ILE A 171 14.19 -38.49 13.81
CA ILE A 171 14.45 -38.43 15.26
C ILE A 171 13.52 -39.40 15.99
N SER A 172 12.23 -39.40 15.65
CA SER A 172 11.25 -40.29 16.29
C SER A 172 11.56 -41.77 16.05
N THR A 173 12.01 -42.13 14.84
CA THR A 173 12.41 -43.50 14.49
C THR A 173 13.64 -43.95 15.28
N PHE A 174 14.64 -43.07 15.43
CA PHE A 174 15.85 -43.36 16.19
C PHE A 174 15.56 -43.50 17.70
N VAL A 175 14.71 -42.64 18.26
CA VAL A 175 14.29 -42.71 19.67
C VAL A 175 13.45 -43.97 19.93
N GLN A 176 12.56 -44.37 19.01
CA GLN A 176 11.81 -45.62 19.13
C GLN A 176 12.72 -46.86 19.07
N LYS A 177 13.73 -46.88 18.20
CA LYS A 177 14.71 -47.97 18.17
C LYS A 177 15.50 -48.05 19.48
N SER A 178 15.95 -46.92 20.00
CA SER A 178 16.62 -46.83 21.31
C SER A 178 15.71 -47.27 22.47
N ARG A 179 14.40 -46.97 22.43
CA ARG A 179 13.44 -47.42 23.45
C ARG A 179 13.12 -48.91 23.33
N LYS A 180 13.07 -49.48 22.12
CA LYS A 180 12.92 -50.93 21.94
C LYS A 180 14.13 -51.68 22.48
N GLU A 181 15.34 -51.20 22.22
CA GLU A 181 16.57 -51.81 22.74
C GLU A 181 16.65 -51.72 24.27
N LYS A 182 16.23 -50.60 24.86
CA LYS A 182 16.15 -50.46 26.33
C LYS A 182 15.00 -51.25 26.96
N GLY A 183 13.86 -51.37 26.28
CA GLY A 183 12.71 -52.16 26.74
C GLY A 183 12.98 -53.67 26.69
N ILE A 184 13.66 -54.16 25.66
CA ILE A 184 14.10 -55.56 25.56
C ILE A 184 15.15 -55.88 26.63
N VAL A 185 16.08 -54.96 26.91
CA VAL A 185 17.07 -55.12 27.99
C VAL A 185 16.42 -55.02 29.38
N GLU A 186 15.37 -54.23 29.58
CA GLU A 186 14.59 -54.21 30.83
C GLU A 186 13.72 -55.47 31.00
N GLU A 187 13.11 -56.00 29.94
CA GLU A 187 12.37 -57.26 29.95
C GLU A 187 13.29 -58.46 30.20
N GLU A 188 14.44 -58.58 29.51
CA GLU A 188 15.44 -59.61 29.79
C GLU A 188 15.99 -59.48 31.22
N LYS A 189 16.23 -58.26 31.71
CA LYS A 189 16.73 -58.06 33.08
C LYS A 189 15.68 -58.37 34.14
N LEU A 190 14.39 -58.16 33.85
CA LEU A 190 13.30 -58.56 34.73
C LEU A 190 13.12 -60.09 34.73
N GLU A 191 13.20 -60.73 33.56
CA GLU A 191 13.08 -62.18 33.40
C GLU A 191 14.25 -62.93 34.08
N ASN A 192 15.49 -62.47 33.90
CA ASN A 192 16.68 -63.00 34.58
C ASN A 192 16.68 -62.83 36.11
N VAL A 193 15.90 -61.88 36.64
CA VAL A 193 15.72 -61.67 38.09
C VAL A 193 14.65 -62.61 38.66
N TYR A 194 13.65 -62.99 37.86
CA TYR A 194 12.64 -63.98 38.26
C TYR A 194 13.11 -65.43 38.10
N GLU A 195 14.06 -65.72 37.20
CA GLU A 195 14.51 -67.10 36.91
C GLU A 195 15.50 -67.70 37.94
N ASN A 196 16.04 -66.90 38.87
CA ASN A 196 16.99 -67.35 39.90
C ASN A 196 16.37 -67.56 41.30
N GLY A 197 15.09 -67.98 41.37
CA GLY A 197 14.38 -68.16 42.64
C GLY A 197 13.44 -69.38 42.68
N PHE A 198 13.99 -70.50 43.15
CA PHE A 198 13.30 -71.65 43.77
C PHE A 198 12.42 -72.59 42.91
N ALA A 199 12.81 -73.87 42.97
CA ALA A 199 12.10 -75.04 42.45
C ALA A 199 10.83 -75.41 43.24
N ARG A 200 9.75 -75.83 42.54
CA ARG A 200 9.10 -77.15 42.66
C ARG A 200 7.77 -77.26 41.87
N ASP A 201 7.66 -78.41 41.19
CA ASP A 201 6.49 -79.25 40.85
C ASP A 201 5.21 -78.68 40.18
N GLY A 202 4.81 -79.35 39.08
CA GLY A 202 3.39 -79.57 38.75
C GLY A 202 2.99 -79.40 37.26
N PRO A 203 2.38 -80.39 36.59
CA PRO A 203 2.34 -80.46 35.11
C PRO A 203 0.99 -80.09 34.45
N GLU A 204 1.03 -80.09 33.11
CA GLU A 204 -0.07 -80.28 32.13
C GLU A 204 -0.91 -79.07 31.66
N GLY A 205 -0.97 -78.91 30.32
CA GLY A 205 -2.15 -78.35 29.64
C GLY A 205 -1.91 -77.56 28.34
N LYS A 206 -1.86 -78.26 27.19
CA LYS A 206 -2.52 -77.97 25.87
C LYS A 206 -2.95 -76.50 25.59
N ALA A 207 -2.86 -75.91 24.40
CA ALA A 207 -2.63 -76.37 23.02
C ALA A 207 -2.39 -75.14 22.14
N GLY A 208 -1.55 -75.26 21.12
CA GLY A 208 -1.42 -74.27 20.05
C GLY A 208 -2.57 -74.37 19.05
N THR A 209 -3.01 -73.23 18.51
CA THR A 209 -3.78 -73.19 17.26
C THR A 209 -3.30 -72.01 16.41
N LEU A 210 -3.16 -72.30 15.12
CA LEU A 210 -2.45 -71.57 14.06
C LEU A 210 -3.15 -70.27 13.61
N ASN A 211 -2.37 -69.29 13.15
CA ASN A 211 -2.85 -68.19 12.32
C ASN A 211 -2.54 -68.46 10.85
N GLY A 212 -3.59 -68.44 10.03
CA GLY A 212 -3.53 -68.58 8.59
C GLY A 212 -2.89 -67.37 7.91
N GLY A 213 -1.91 -67.64 7.05
CA GLY A 213 -1.30 -66.67 6.15
C GLY A 213 -1.25 -67.28 4.76
N TYR A 214 -2.03 -66.66 3.87
CA TYR A 214 -2.17 -66.84 2.43
C TYR A 214 -1.01 -67.55 1.69
N THR A 215 -1.42 -68.50 0.84
CA THR A 215 -0.65 -69.21 -0.19
C THR A 215 -0.22 -68.27 -1.32
N GLU A 216 1.07 -68.21 -1.63
CA GLU A 216 1.55 -67.71 -2.91
C GLU A 216 1.43 -68.79 -3.99
N ASP A 217 0.86 -68.35 -5.11
CA ASP A 217 0.58 -69.12 -6.32
C ASP A 217 1.83 -69.10 -7.21
N GLU A 218 2.78 -70.02 -6.98
CA GLU A 218 3.94 -70.19 -7.86
C GLU A 218 3.56 -71.02 -9.10
N ARG A 219 3.29 -70.29 -10.18
CA ARG A 219 3.39 -70.75 -11.56
C ARG A 219 4.88 -71.01 -11.89
N HIS A 220 5.14 -72.01 -12.76
CA HIS A 220 6.42 -72.41 -13.40
C HIS A 220 7.15 -73.54 -12.63
N THR A 221 7.45 -74.75 -13.13
CA THR A 221 7.68 -75.25 -14.51
C THR A 221 7.79 -76.80 -14.54
N GLN A 222 7.38 -77.41 -15.67
CA GLN A 222 7.90 -78.63 -16.36
C GLN A 222 7.72 -80.00 -15.65
N LEU A 223 7.25 -81.07 -16.31
CA LEU A 223 7.51 -81.61 -17.65
C LEU A 223 6.24 -82.16 -18.33
#